data_AF-A0A842TIK2-F1
#
_entry.id   AF-A0A842TIK2-F1
#
_cell.length_a   1.000
_cell.length_b   1.000
_cell.length_c   1.000
_cell.angle_alpha   90.00
_cell.angle_beta   90.00
_cell.angle_gamma   90.00
#
_symmetry.space_group_name_H-M   'P 1'
#
loop_
_entity.id
_entity.type
_entity.pdbx_description
1 polymer ?
#
loop_
_entity_poly.entity_id
_entity_poly.type
_entity_poly.pdbx_seq_one_letter_code
_entity_poly.pdbx_strand_id
1 'polypeptide(L)'
;MNEVQKTSEQLVEFRLSKKKFLFNLIKLIPTMRKIRKRAERILLEAEPQSSKIEAPTSEQIQADLNTICKFPHRRIGTKYAHEIEDFLVTKFKEFGLESVKKEPVDVINWNAKNWKLTITTKNERIEVPSFYMLNAGFTTEDGITAPLIYVGTGREKDFKKKDVRNKIVVADIECPSLPLGKLIKLAKLFYVSDPSKTIDTTTELILTFVLANLPPQAIGGKRREDSVYWRAYDRGALGLILILKDYPSNINSHWGPYDGVMKPIPALFVGKYDGIEIREI
;
A
#
# COMPACT_ATOMS: atom_id res chain seq x y z
N MET A 1 -2.74 36.09 -8.97
CA MET A 1 -3.75 35.98 -7.90
C MET A 1 -5.11 36.22 -8.54
N ASN A 2 -5.72 35.17 -9.10
CA ASN A 2 -7.10 35.17 -9.58
C ASN A 2 -7.62 33.72 -9.49
N GLU A 3 -8.62 33.55 -8.65
CA GLU A 3 -9.70 32.56 -8.69
C GLU A 3 -9.37 31.16 -9.25
N VAL A 4 -8.72 30.33 -8.44
CA VAL A 4 -9.00 28.88 -8.46
C VAL A 4 -10.26 28.68 -7.63
N GLN A 5 -11.40 28.83 -8.29
CA GLN A 5 -12.70 28.53 -7.72
C GLN A 5 -12.73 27.07 -7.27
N LYS A 6 -13.01 26.90 -5.98
CA LYS A 6 -13.25 25.63 -5.29
C LYS A 6 -14.32 24.81 -6.02
N THR A 7 -13.89 23.81 -6.78
CA THR A 7 -14.58 22.53 -6.83
C THR A 7 -13.82 21.58 -5.90
N SER A 8 -14.00 21.77 -4.59
CA SER A 8 -13.71 20.66 -3.67
C SER A 8 -14.77 19.61 -3.95
N GLU A 9 -14.49 18.70 -4.88
CA GLU A 9 -15.16 17.40 -4.85
C GLU A 9 -15.06 16.94 -3.41
N GLN A 10 -16.21 16.77 -2.76
CA GLN A 10 -16.26 16.14 -1.45
C GLN A 10 -15.69 14.74 -1.66
N LEU A 11 -14.40 14.60 -1.41
CA LEU A 11 -13.67 13.35 -1.47
C LEU A 11 -14.45 12.38 -0.59
N VAL A 12 -15.15 11.46 -1.26
CA VAL A 12 -16.09 10.54 -0.65
C VAL A 12 -15.32 9.79 0.43
N GLU A 13 -15.69 10.00 1.70
CA GLU A 13 -15.10 9.26 2.81
C GLU A 13 -15.34 7.76 2.58
N PHE A 14 -14.28 7.06 2.16
CA PHE A 14 -14.34 5.64 1.89
C PHE A 14 -14.40 4.87 3.21
N ARG A 15 -15.61 4.69 3.73
CA ARG A 15 -15.91 3.80 4.87
C ARG A 15 -16.37 2.46 4.35
N LEU A 16 -15.47 1.48 4.36
CA LEU A 16 -15.76 0.12 3.94
C LEU A 16 -15.75 -0.85 5.11
N SER A 17 -16.94 -1.31 5.47
CA SER A 17 -17.08 -2.54 6.24
C SER A 17 -17.01 -3.75 5.29
N LYS A 18 -16.50 -4.89 5.77
CA LYS A 18 -16.43 -6.14 4.97
C LYS A 18 -17.78 -6.52 4.33
N LYS A 19 -18.89 -6.32 5.05
CA LYS A 19 -20.26 -6.57 4.53
C LYS A 19 -20.62 -5.62 3.38
N LYS A 20 -20.36 -4.32 3.54
CA LYS A 20 -20.66 -3.31 2.50
C LYS A 20 -19.79 -3.52 1.27
N PHE A 21 -18.54 -3.94 1.45
CA PHE A 21 -17.63 -4.31 0.37
C PHE A 21 -18.19 -5.45 -0.48
N LEU A 22 -18.54 -6.58 0.16
CA LEU A 22 -19.03 -7.75 -0.55
C LEU A 22 -20.38 -7.48 -1.24
N PHE A 23 -21.26 -6.73 -0.58
CA PHE A 23 -22.54 -6.32 -1.16
C PHE A 23 -22.36 -5.41 -2.40
N ASN A 24 -21.47 -4.42 -2.33
CA ASN A 24 -21.15 -3.56 -3.47
C ASN A 24 -20.51 -4.36 -4.61
N LEU A 25 -19.67 -5.35 -4.28
CA LEU A 25 -19.04 -6.22 -5.27
C LEU A 25 -20.07 -7.06 -6.02
N ILE A 26 -21.07 -7.62 -5.33
CA ILE A 26 -22.17 -8.35 -5.96
C ILE A 26 -22.95 -7.46 -6.94
N LYS A 27 -23.20 -6.20 -6.58
CA LYS A 27 -23.87 -5.23 -7.46
C LYS A 27 -23.12 -4.95 -8.77
N LEU A 28 -21.80 -5.18 -8.81
CA LEU A 28 -20.99 -4.96 -10.01
C LEU A 28 -20.99 -6.17 -10.97
N ILE A 29 -21.44 -7.35 -10.53
CA ILE A 29 -21.45 -8.58 -11.34
C ILE A 29 -22.18 -8.41 -12.68
N PRO A 30 -23.38 -7.78 -12.77
CA PRO A 30 -24.05 -7.56 -14.05
C PRO A 30 -23.21 -6.74 -15.03
N THR A 31 -22.56 -5.68 -14.54
CA THR A 31 -21.66 -4.83 -15.33
C THR A 31 -20.46 -5.62 -15.84
N MET A 32 -19.81 -6.40 -14.97
CA MET A 32 -18.67 -7.25 -15.34
C MET A 32 -19.04 -8.25 -16.44
N ARG A 33 -20.21 -8.90 -16.33
CA ARG A 33 -20.71 -9.82 -17.36
C ARG A 33 -21.01 -9.12 -18.67
N LYS A 34 -21.53 -7.89 -18.62
CA LYS A 34 -21.81 -7.08 -19.81
C LYS A 34 -20.52 -6.71 -20.54
N ILE A 35 -19.47 -6.33 -19.79
CA ILE A 35 -18.12 -6.07 -20.34
C ILE A 35 -17.58 -7.33 -21.02
N ARG A 36 -17.65 -8.49 -20.36
CA ARG A 36 -17.20 -9.76 -20.92
C ARG A 36 -17.90 -10.09 -22.25
N LYS A 37 -19.23 -10.06 -22.28
CA LYS A 37 -20.00 -10.34 -23.50
C LYS A 37 -19.65 -9.39 -24.64
N ARG A 38 -19.44 -8.10 -24.33
CA ARG A 38 -19.01 -7.12 -25.31
C ARG A 38 -17.63 -7.48 -25.87
N ALA A 39 -16.69 -7.84 -25.01
CA ALA A 39 -15.35 -8.21 -25.45
C ALA A 39 -15.32 -9.51 -26.24
N GLU A 40 -16.10 -10.53 -25.84
CA GLU A 40 -16.28 -11.77 -26.61
C GLU A 40 -16.83 -11.48 -28.01
N ARG A 41 -17.78 -10.54 -28.15
CA ARG A 41 -18.29 -10.11 -29.46
C ARG A 41 -17.21 -9.42 -30.30
N ILE A 42 -16.48 -8.47 -29.71
CA ILE A 42 -15.38 -7.78 -30.38
C ILE A 42 -14.33 -8.80 -30.86
N LEU A 43 -13.99 -9.80 -30.05
CA LEU A 43 -13.03 -10.85 -30.42
C LEU A 43 -13.52 -11.72 -31.59
N LEU A 44 -14.82 -11.96 -31.71
CA LEU A 44 -15.40 -12.71 -32.84
C LEU A 44 -15.40 -11.88 -34.14
N GLU A 45 -15.54 -10.56 -34.02
CA GLU A 45 -15.58 -9.61 -35.15
C GLU A 45 -14.18 -9.08 -35.50
N ALA A 46 -13.19 -9.26 -34.63
CA ALA A 46 -11.83 -8.80 -34.84
C ALA A 46 -11.14 -9.66 -35.89
N GLU A 47 -10.81 -9.06 -37.02
CA GLU A 47 -9.91 -9.68 -37.98
C GLU A 47 -8.51 -9.81 -37.36
N PRO A 48 -7.80 -10.94 -37.59
CA PRO A 48 -6.42 -11.08 -37.15
C PRO A 48 -5.60 -9.94 -37.73
N GLN A 49 -4.97 -9.14 -36.87
CA GLN A 49 -4.12 -8.05 -37.32
C GLN A 49 -2.96 -8.66 -38.12
N SER A 50 -2.86 -8.32 -39.41
CA SER A 50 -1.87 -8.90 -40.34
C SER A 50 -0.46 -8.33 -40.17
N SER A 51 -0.31 -7.33 -39.31
CA SER A 51 0.99 -6.73 -38.99
C SER A 51 1.85 -7.77 -38.26
N LYS A 52 2.92 -8.21 -38.93
CA LYS A 52 4.03 -8.96 -38.32
C LYS A 52 4.81 -8.02 -37.41
N ILE A 53 4.25 -7.72 -36.24
CA ILE A 53 4.99 -7.08 -35.16
C ILE A 53 5.73 -8.21 -34.45
N GLU A 54 7.05 -8.15 -34.45
CA GLU A 54 7.85 -9.08 -33.65
C GLU A 54 7.66 -8.72 -32.17
N ALA A 55 7.00 -9.62 -31.43
CA ALA A 55 6.89 -9.50 -29.99
C ALA A 55 8.26 -9.82 -29.36
N PRO A 56 8.64 -9.16 -28.25
CA PRO A 56 9.89 -9.47 -27.58
C PRO A 56 9.89 -10.93 -27.09
N THR A 57 11.05 -11.58 -27.18
CA THR A 57 11.21 -12.94 -26.69
C THR A 57 11.16 -12.98 -25.16
N SER A 58 10.90 -14.16 -24.59
CA SER A 58 10.94 -14.36 -23.14
C SER A 58 12.28 -13.96 -22.53
N GLU A 59 13.39 -14.20 -23.24
CA GLU A 59 14.74 -13.85 -22.84
C GLU A 59 14.94 -12.33 -22.79
N GLN A 60 14.43 -11.60 -23.79
CA GLN A 60 14.47 -10.14 -23.82
C GLN A 60 13.64 -9.55 -22.67
N ILE A 61 12.42 -10.04 -22.47
CA ILE A 61 11.55 -9.63 -21.35
C ILE A 61 12.26 -9.89 -20.02
N GLN A 62 12.89 -11.06 -19.84
CA GLN A 62 13.60 -11.39 -18.61
C GLN A 62 14.82 -10.49 -18.39
N ALA A 63 15.58 -10.17 -19.43
CA ALA A 63 16.73 -9.26 -19.34
C ALA A 63 16.32 -7.84 -18.93
N ASP A 64 15.25 -7.33 -19.51
CA ASP A 64 14.67 -6.03 -19.15
C ASP A 64 14.16 -6.05 -17.69
N LEU A 65 13.45 -7.11 -17.29
CA LEU A 65 12.99 -7.30 -15.92
C LEU A 65 14.15 -7.35 -14.91
N ASN A 66 15.24 -8.05 -15.24
CA ASN A 66 16.43 -8.11 -14.39
C ASN A 66 17.02 -6.70 -14.19
N THR A 67 17.04 -5.88 -15.24
CA THR A 67 17.51 -4.49 -15.16
C THR A 67 16.57 -3.63 -14.33
N ILE A 68 15.26 -3.71 -14.57
CA ILE A 68 14.23 -2.90 -13.90
C ILE A 68 14.10 -3.26 -12.41
N CYS A 69 14.30 -4.54 -12.07
CA CYS A 69 14.15 -5.07 -10.71
C CYS A 69 15.49 -5.21 -9.95
N LYS A 70 16.62 -4.77 -10.51
CA LYS A 70 17.91 -4.78 -9.81
C LYS A 70 17.94 -3.89 -8.56
N PHE A 71 17.09 -2.87 -8.52
CA PHE A 71 16.96 -1.96 -7.38
C PHE A 71 15.87 -2.39 -6.41
N PRO A 72 16.00 -2.05 -5.11
CA PRO A 72 15.00 -2.43 -4.10
C PRO A 72 13.64 -1.77 -4.33
N HIS A 73 13.57 -0.65 -5.06
CA HIS A 73 12.32 0.02 -5.40
C HIS A 73 12.51 1.01 -6.56
N ARG A 74 11.40 1.51 -7.11
CA ARG A 74 11.34 2.57 -8.14
C ARG A 74 10.47 3.75 -7.68
N ARG A 75 10.65 4.19 -6.43
CA ARG A 75 9.90 5.31 -5.84
C ARG A 75 10.24 6.60 -6.57
N ILE A 76 9.21 7.40 -6.88
CA ILE A 76 9.33 8.65 -7.62
C ILE A 76 10.35 9.61 -6.97
N GLY A 77 11.16 10.27 -7.79
CA GLY A 77 12.18 11.23 -7.33
C GLY A 77 13.39 10.62 -6.62
N THR A 78 13.53 9.29 -6.57
CA THR A 78 14.74 8.63 -6.05
C THR A 78 15.75 8.36 -7.16
N LYS A 79 17.04 8.25 -6.81
CA LYS A 79 18.11 7.91 -7.77
C LYS A 79 17.80 6.63 -8.56
N TYR A 80 17.22 5.61 -7.90
CA TYR A 80 16.85 4.35 -8.53
C TYR A 80 15.75 4.51 -9.58
N ALA A 81 14.78 5.41 -9.36
CA ALA A 81 13.76 5.70 -10.36
C ALA A 81 14.40 6.38 -11.59
N HIS A 82 15.26 7.37 -11.38
CA HIS A 82 15.96 8.05 -12.49
C HIS A 82 16.82 7.09 -13.32
N GLU A 83 17.53 6.16 -12.69
CA GLU A 83 18.30 5.13 -13.42
C GLU A 83 17.40 4.23 -14.30
N ILE A 84 16.18 3.92 -13.85
CA ILE A 84 15.22 3.17 -14.66
C ILE A 84 14.58 4.04 -15.75
N GLU A 85 14.31 5.32 -15.48
CA GLU A 85 13.85 6.27 -16.51
C GLU A 85 14.86 6.39 -17.65
N ASP A 86 16.15 6.49 -17.33
CA ASP A 86 17.23 6.58 -18.33
C ASP A 86 17.37 5.27 -19.14
N PHE A 87 17.21 4.13 -18.49
CA PHE A 87 17.13 2.83 -19.16
C PHE A 87 15.95 2.78 -20.15
N LEU A 88 14.76 3.23 -19.75
CA LEU A 88 13.58 3.25 -20.62
C LEU A 88 13.76 4.20 -21.80
N VAL A 89 14.34 5.38 -21.59
CA VAL A 89 14.68 6.32 -22.68
C VAL A 89 15.61 5.67 -23.69
N THR A 90 16.60 4.92 -23.21
CA THR A 90 17.55 4.19 -24.06
C THR A 90 16.82 3.12 -24.88
N LYS A 91 16.00 2.30 -24.23
CA LYS A 91 15.19 1.25 -24.89
C LYS A 91 14.24 1.81 -25.95
N PHE A 92 13.55 2.90 -25.65
CA PHE A 92 12.65 3.54 -26.61
C PHE A 92 13.39 4.04 -27.86
N LYS A 93 14.60 4.60 -27.70
CA LYS A 93 15.43 5.00 -28.83
C LYS A 93 15.95 3.80 -29.62
N GLU A 94 16.36 2.73 -28.94
CA GLU A 94 16.77 1.46 -29.58
C GLU A 94 15.64 0.87 -30.43
N PHE A 95 14.38 1.04 -30.01
CA PHE A 95 13.19 0.62 -30.77
C PHE A 95 12.81 1.58 -31.92
N GLY A 96 13.60 2.63 -32.16
CA GLY A 96 13.39 3.56 -33.27
C GLY A 96 12.42 4.70 -32.97
N LEU A 97 12.07 4.96 -31.71
CA LEU A 97 11.27 6.14 -31.37
C LEU A 97 12.14 7.40 -31.43
N GLU A 98 11.73 8.38 -32.25
CA GLU A 98 12.53 9.58 -32.53
C GLU A 98 12.33 10.70 -31.49
N SER A 99 11.13 10.81 -30.92
CA SER A 99 10.75 11.91 -30.01
C SER A 99 10.65 11.49 -28.54
N VAL A 100 11.69 10.81 -28.04
CA VAL A 100 11.74 10.35 -26.64
C VAL A 100 12.25 11.46 -25.71
N LYS A 101 11.40 11.90 -24.77
CA LYS A 101 11.71 12.96 -23.80
C LYS A 101 11.26 12.56 -22.40
N LYS A 102 11.97 13.05 -21.37
CA LYS A 102 11.50 13.02 -19.98
C LYS A 102 10.82 14.35 -19.66
N GLU A 103 9.58 14.30 -19.23
CA GLU A 103 8.86 15.47 -18.74
C GLU A 103 9.01 15.54 -17.21
N PRO A 104 9.61 16.60 -16.66
CA PRO A 104 9.75 16.72 -15.21
C PRO A 104 8.40 17.01 -14.56
N VAL A 105 8.17 16.37 -13.41
CA VAL A 105 7.02 16.64 -12.54
C VAL A 105 7.56 16.95 -11.15
N ASP A 106 7.18 18.10 -10.61
CA ASP A 106 7.54 18.49 -9.26
C ASP A 106 6.82 17.61 -8.25
N VAL A 107 7.60 16.96 -7.38
CA VAL A 107 7.08 16.09 -6.32
C VAL A 107 7.74 16.42 -4.99
N ILE A 108 6.97 16.31 -3.92
CA ILE A 108 7.53 16.32 -2.57
C ILE A 108 8.13 14.95 -2.31
N ASN A 109 9.45 14.87 -2.35
CA ASN A 109 10.18 13.66 -2.01
C ASN A 109 10.45 13.61 -0.50
N TRP A 110 9.49 13.06 0.25
CA TRP A 110 9.71 12.75 1.66
C TRP A 110 10.41 11.38 1.78
N ASN A 111 11.55 11.36 2.48
CA ASN A 111 12.32 10.13 2.72
C ASN A 111 13.00 10.18 4.09
N ALA A 112 12.73 9.19 4.95
CA ALA A 112 13.51 9.00 6.16
C ALA A 112 14.86 8.36 5.81
N LYS A 113 15.95 8.95 6.30
CA LYS A 113 17.32 8.46 6.06
C LYS A 113 17.76 7.41 7.08
N ASN A 114 17.26 7.53 8.32
CA ASN A 114 17.60 6.66 9.44
C ASN A 114 16.32 6.31 10.19
N TRP A 115 16.23 5.06 10.64
CA TRP A 115 15.18 4.57 11.52
C TRP A 115 15.70 3.35 12.25
N LYS A 116 15.23 3.15 13.47
CA LYS A 116 15.58 2.00 14.30
C LYS A 116 14.49 1.77 15.33
N LEU A 117 14.20 0.51 15.61
CA LEU A 117 13.36 0.11 16.71
C LEU A 117 14.17 -0.77 17.65
N THR A 118 14.13 -0.44 18.93
CA THR A 118 14.76 -1.25 19.96
C THR A 118 13.80 -1.38 21.13
N ILE A 119 13.63 -2.60 21.61
CA ILE A 119 12.76 -2.93 22.74
C ILE A 119 13.63 -3.36 23.89
N THR A 120 13.37 -2.79 25.06
CA THR A 120 14.06 -3.14 26.30
C THR A 120 13.08 -3.86 27.20
N THR A 121 13.40 -5.12 27.51
CA THR A 121 12.69 -5.92 28.52
C THR A 121 13.50 -5.90 29.83
N LYS A 122 13.04 -6.62 30.86
CA LYS A 122 13.83 -6.77 32.10
C LYS A 122 15.17 -7.47 31.89
N ASN A 123 15.27 -8.33 30.87
CA ASN A 123 16.38 -9.25 30.72
C ASN A 123 17.31 -8.85 29.56
N GLU A 124 16.80 -8.11 28.58
CA GLU A 124 17.55 -7.86 27.34
C GLU A 124 17.08 -6.63 26.58
N ARG A 125 17.92 -6.22 25.62
CA ARG A 125 17.64 -5.15 24.66
C ARG A 125 17.71 -5.74 23.26
N ILE A 126 16.57 -5.80 22.58
CA ILE A 126 16.42 -6.44 21.27
C ILE A 126 16.19 -5.38 20.20
N GLU A 127 16.96 -5.44 19.12
CA GLU A 127 16.69 -4.65 17.92
C GLU A 127 15.67 -5.38 17.04
N VAL A 128 14.58 -4.70 16.71
CA VAL A 128 13.49 -5.30 15.93
C VAL A 128 13.54 -4.79 14.50
N PRO A 129 13.56 -5.67 13.48
CA PRO A 129 13.48 -5.27 12.08
C PRO A 129 12.24 -4.40 11.85
N SER A 130 12.45 -3.17 11.42
CA SER A 130 11.38 -2.19 11.23
C SER A 130 11.60 -1.32 10.00
N PHE A 131 10.53 -0.65 9.59
CA PHE A 131 10.55 0.30 8.48
C PHE A 131 9.69 1.51 8.81
N TYR A 132 10.07 2.71 8.35
CA TYR A 132 9.30 3.91 8.66
C TYR A 132 7.94 3.95 7.94
N MET A 133 6.94 4.50 8.61
CA MET A 133 5.69 4.89 7.96
C MET A 133 5.91 6.15 7.11
N LEU A 134 5.32 6.17 5.91
CA LEU A 134 5.45 7.31 5.00
C LEU A 134 4.81 8.57 5.61
N ASN A 135 5.50 9.71 5.49
CA ASN A 135 5.06 11.02 5.99
C ASN A 135 4.75 11.03 7.49
N ALA A 136 5.51 10.30 8.30
CA ALA A 136 5.44 10.36 9.75
C ALA A 136 6.35 11.46 10.33
N GLY A 137 6.09 11.85 11.58
CA GLY A 137 6.93 12.80 12.29
C GLY A 137 8.31 12.22 12.56
N PHE A 138 9.33 13.08 12.67
CA PHE A 138 10.68 12.67 13.04
C PHE A 138 10.85 12.72 14.56
N THR A 139 11.76 11.90 15.06
CA THR A 139 12.31 12.08 16.42
C THR A 139 13.45 13.08 16.40
N THR A 140 13.88 13.55 17.57
CA THR A 140 15.21 14.12 17.73
C THR A 140 16.29 13.04 17.55
N GLU A 141 17.56 13.44 17.56
CA GLU A 141 18.69 12.51 17.48
C GLU A 141 18.72 11.51 18.64
N ASP A 142 18.24 11.90 19.82
CA ASP A 142 18.12 11.04 21.00
C ASP A 142 17.03 9.96 20.87
N GLY A 143 16.17 10.06 19.85
CA GLY A 143 15.02 9.19 19.68
C GLY A 143 13.91 9.46 20.72
N ILE A 144 13.01 8.50 20.87
CA ILE A 144 11.97 8.50 21.91
C ILE A 144 12.05 7.17 22.64
N THR A 145 12.18 7.22 23.96
CA THR A 145 12.07 6.05 24.84
C THR A 145 10.86 6.24 25.74
N ALA A 146 9.91 5.31 25.66
CA ALA A 146 8.70 5.31 26.48
C ALA A 146 8.12 3.90 26.60
N PRO A 147 7.28 3.63 27.61
CA PRO A 147 6.60 2.35 27.74
C PRO A 147 5.74 2.02 26.50
N LEU A 148 5.71 0.75 26.14
CA LEU A 148 4.83 0.24 25.08
C LEU A 148 3.42 0.02 25.63
N ILE A 149 2.41 0.18 24.76
CA ILE A 149 1.04 -0.23 25.06
C ILE A 149 0.37 -0.82 23.83
N TYR A 150 0.10 -2.12 23.88
CA TYR A 150 -0.63 -2.79 22.81
C TYR A 150 -2.11 -2.41 22.84
N VAL A 151 -2.71 -2.05 21.70
CA VAL A 151 -4.11 -1.62 21.59
C VAL A 151 -4.92 -2.46 20.59
N GLY A 152 -4.53 -3.72 20.34
CA GLY A 152 -5.25 -4.55 19.36
C GLY A 152 -5.22 -3.90 17.98
N THR A 153 -6.36 -3.80 17.31
CA THR A 153 -6.48 -3.13 16.00
C THR A 153 -6.71 -1.61 16.12
N GLY A 154 -6.60 -1.04 17.33
CA GLY A 154 -6.68 0.41 17.53
C GLY A 154 -8.05 1.00 17.17
N ARG A 155 -9.11 0.22 17.33
CA ARG A 155 -10.49 0.71 17.23
C ARG A 155 -10.84 1.44 18.51
N GLU A 156 -11.89 2.26 18.47
CA GLU A 156 -12.30 3.10 19.62
C GLU A 156 -12.45 2.28 20.92
N LYS A 157 -13.04 1.07 20.82
CA LYS A 157 -13.21 0.16 21.96
C LYS A 157 -11.88 -0.26 22.61
N ASP A 158 -10.80 -0.32 21.84
CA ASP A 158 -9.49 -0.79 22.31
C ASP A 158 -8.76 0.30 23.11
N PHE A 159 -9.11 1.57 22.90
CA PHE A 159 -8.60 2.71 23.68
C PHE A 159 -9.41 2.98 24.96
N LYS A 160 -10.69 2.57 25.04
CA LYS A 160 -11.58 2.89 26.18
C LYS A 160 -11.04 2.52 27.56
N LYS A 161 -10.17 1.50 27.65
CA LYS A 161 -9.59 1.02 28.92
C LYS A 161 -8.06 1.12 28.95
N LYS A 162 -7.46 1.89 28.04
CA LYS A 162 -6.01 1.98 27.88
C LYS A 162 -5.58 3.44 27.86
N ASP A 163 -4.82 3.85 28.87
CA ASP A 163 -4.18 5.16 28.87
C ASP A 163 -2.90 5.11 28.03
N VAL A 164 -2.93 5.76 26.87
CA VAL A 164 -1.80 5.79 25.92
C VAL A 164 -0.97 7.06 26.04
N ARG A 165 -1.32 7.97 26.96
CA ARG A 165 -0.57 9.21 27.15
C ARG A 165 0.87 8.91 27.54
N ASN A 166 1.81 9.58 26.88
CA ASN A 166 3.25 9.43 27.08
C ASN A 166 3.78 8.00 26.85
N LYS A 167 3.09 7.21 26.02
CA LYS A 167 3.47 5.83 25.65
C LYS A 167 3.64 5.70 24.14
N ILE A 168 4.34 4.65 23.71
CA ILE A 168 4.39 4.23 22.31
C ILE A 168 3.30 3.18 22.09
N VAL A 169 2.38 3.47 21.17
CA VAL A 169 1.25 2.60 20.89
C VAL A 169 1.68 1.48 19.95
N VAL A 170 1.40 0.23 20.30
CA VAL A 170 1.57 -0.93 19.42
C VAL A 170 0.20 -1.35 18.90
N ALA A 171 0.02 -1.48 17.59
CA ALA A 171 -1.27 -1.84 17.00
C ALA A 171 -1.14 -2.78 15.80
N ASP A 172 -2.13 -3.65 15.64
CA ASP A 172 -2.30 -4.54 14.51
C ASP A 172 -2.89 -3.79 13.31
N ILE A 173 -2.24 -3.86 12.15
CA ILE A 173 -2.77 -3.36 10.88
C ILE A 173 -3.63 -4.43 10.22
N GLU A 174 -4.86 -4.06 9.89
CA GLU A 174 -5.84 -4.94 9.27
C GLU A 174 -5.82 -4.80 7.75
N CYS A 175 -5.58 -5.91 7.04
CA CYS A 175 -5.71 -5.99 5.59
C CYS A 175 -6.88 -6.93 5.25
N PRO A 176 -7.94 -6.46 4.55
CA PRO A 176 -9.05 -7.32 4.19
C PRO A 176 -8.62 -8.37 3.15
N SER A 177 -9.21 -9.56 3.24
CA SER A 177 -9.09 -10.60 2.22
C SER A 177 -10.31 -10.57 1.28
N LEU A 178 -10.06 -10.72 -0.01
CA LEU A 178 -11.05 -10.87 -1.07
C LEU A 178 -11.14 -12.37 -1.44
N PRO A 179 -12.35 -12.99 -1.45
CA PRO A 179 -12.53 -14.35 -1.92
C PRO A 179 -12.46 -14.43 -3.46
N LEU A 180 -11.26 -14.21 -4.01
CA LEU A 180 -10.98 -14.03 -5.43
C LEU A 180 -11.51 -15.20 -6.27
N GLY A 181 -11.28 -16.44 -5.82
CA GLY A 181 -11.74 -17.64 -6.50
C GLY A 181 -13.25 -17.70 -6.73
N LYS A 182 -14.02 -17.44 -5.66
CA LYS A 182 -15.49 -17.39 -5.73
C LYS A 182 -15.95 -16.24 -6.63
N LEU A 183 -15.29 -15.09 -6.56
CA LEU A 183 -15.61 -13.94 -7.39
C LEU A 183 -15.41 -14.25 -8.88
N ILE A 184 -14.26 -14.83 -9.26
CA ILE A 184 -13.98 -15.21 -10.65
C ILE A 184 -15.02 -16.21 -11.15
N LYS A 185 -15.34 -17.24 -10.35
CA LYS A 185 -16.36 -18.25 -10.70
C LYS A 185 -17.75 -17.63 -10.93
N LEU A 186 -18.17 -16.72 -10.06
CA LEU A 186 -19.51 -16.10 -10.11
C LEU A 186 -19.61 -15.00 -11.18
N ALA A 187 -18.62 -14.13 -11.25
CA ALA A 187 -18.63 -12.94 -12.10
C ALA A 187 -18.11 -13.20 -13.52
N LYS A 188 -17.35 -14.29 -13.71
CA LYS A 188 -16.63 -14.61 -14.96
C LYS A 188 -15.83 -13.40 -15.44
N LEU A 189 -14.99 -12.83 -14.57
CA LEU A 189 -14.24 -11.60 -14.83
C LEU A 189 -13.50 -11.68 -16.17
N PHE A 190 -13.62 -10.63 -16.99
CA PHE A 190 -12.98 -10.57 -18.31
C PHE A 190 -11.46 -10.32 -18.21
N TYR A 191 -11.03 -9.48 -17.27
CA TYR A 191 -9.64 -9.04 -17.12
C TYR A 191 -8.77 -9.97 -16.26
N VAL A 192 -9.16 -11.23 -16.10
CA VAL A 192 -8.37 -12.22 -15.34
C VAL A 192 -7.95 -13.35 -16.27
N SER A 193 -6.64 -13.53 -16.42
CA SER A 193 -6.04 -14.65 -17.14
C SER A 193 -5.42 -15.62 -16.15
N ASP A 194 -5.82 -16.89 -16.22
CA ASP A 194 -5.28 -17.98 -15.40
C ASP A 194 -5.11 -19.25 -16.27
N PRO A 195 -4.23 -19.21 -17.28
CA PRO A 195 -4.07 -20.29 -18.25
C PRO A 195 -3.59 -21.59 -17.59
N SER A 196 -2.86 -21.48 -16.48
CA SER A 196 -2.38 -22.61 -15.67
C SER A 196 -3.43 -23.14 -14.67
N LYS A 197 -4.62 -22.52 -14.59
CA LYS A 197 -5.72 -22.92 -13.69
C LYS A 197 -5.31 -23.00 -12.22
N THR A 198 -4.50 -22.06 -11.78
CA THR A 198 -3.98 -21.98 -10.41
C THR A 198 -4.98 -21.35 -9.44
N ILE A 199 -6.01 -20.66 -9.93
CA ILE A 199 -7.02 -20.00 -9.10
C ILE A 199 -8.23 -20.92 -8.93
N ASP A 200 -8.43 -21.42 -7.73
CA ASP A 200 -9.58 -22.24 -7.35
C ASP A 200 -10.59 -21.48 -6.47
N THR A 201 -11.69 -22.12 -6.08
CA THR A 201 -12.74 -21.48 -5.26
C THR A 201 -12.34 -21.14 -3.82
N THR A 202 -11.21 -21.65 -3.36
CA THR A 202 -10.63 -21.39 -2.04
C THR A 202 -9.61 -20.25 -2.07
N THR A 203 -9.15 -19.86 -3.26
CA THR A 203 -8.15 -18.80 -3.44
C THR A 203 -8.64 -17.47 -2.88
N GLU A 204 -7.86 -16.95 -1.94
CA GLU A 204 -8.05 -15.66 -1.28
C GLU A 204 -6.95 -14.68 -1.71
N LEU A 205 -7.31 -13.40 -1.87
CA LEU A 205 -6.37 -12.31 -2.15
C LEU A 205 -6.38 -11.33 -0.98
N ILE A 206 -5.28 -11.25 -0.25
CA ILE A 206 -5.08 -10.23 0.78
C ILE A 206 -4.81 -8.88 0.11
N LEU A 207 -5.63 -7.89 0.42
CA LEU A 207 -5.51 -6.53 -0.12
C LEU A 207 -4.56 -5.71 0.75
N THR A 208 -3.26 -5.93 0.61
CA THR A 208 -2.19 -5.25 1.39
C THR A 208 -2.13 -3.74 1.17
N PHE A 209 -2.80 -3.23 0.12
CA PHE A 209 -2.96 -1.79 -0.13
C PHE A 209 -4.15 -1.17 0.60
N VAL A 210 -4.98 -1.97 1.30
CA VAL A 210 -6.14 -1.50 2.07
C VAL A 210 -5.87 -1.68 3.55
N LEU A 211 -5.26 -0.67 4.18
CA LEU A 211 -5.03 -0.65 5.63
C LEU A 211 -6.31 -0.19 6.34
N ALA A 212 -7.19 -1.13 6.69
CA ALA A 212 -8.58 -0.83 7.08
C ALA A 212 -8.74 -0.02 8.38
N ASN A 213 -7.70 0.02 9.21
CA ASN A 213 -7.61 0.81 10.43
C ASN A 213 -6.53 1.90 10.37
N LEU A 214 -5.81 2.03 9.25
CA LEU A 214 -4.89 3.13 8.95
C LEU A 214 -5.20 3.68 7.54
N PRO A 215 -6.44 4.14 7.28
CA PRO A 215 -6.84 4.51 5.94
C PRO A 215 -6.09 5.78 5.47
N PRO A 216 -5.84 5.93 4.16
CA PRO A 216 -5.24 7.15 3.63
C PRO A 216 -6.16 8.36 3.89
N GLN A 217 -5.52 9.51 4.11
CA GLN A 217 -6.17 10.82 4.26
C GLN A 217 -5.87 11.70 3.05
N ALA A 218 -6.89 12.29 2.43
CA ALA A 218 -6.64 13.23 1.34
C ALA A 218 -5.90 14.49 1.82
N ILE A 219 -4.98 14.98 0.99
CA ILE A 219 -4.27 16.24 1.22
C ILE A 219 -5.29 17.39 1.37
N GLY A 220 -5.15 18.20 2.41
CA GLY A 220 -6.11 19.26 2.75
C GLY A 220 -7.45 18.78 3.32
N GLY A 221 -7.66 17.46 3.40
CA GLY A 221 -8.84 16.84 3.99
C GLY A 221 -8.79 16.75 5.51
N LYS A 222 -9.94 16.46 6.13
CA LYS A 222 -10.05 16.23 7.57
C LYS A 222 -9.27 14.98 8.01
N ARG A 223 -8.76 15.02 9.24
CA ARG A 223 -8.11 13.86 9.86
C ARG A 223 -9.09 12.69 9.98
N ARG A 224 -8.61 11.50 9.67
CA ARG A 224 -9.40 10.26 9.75
C ARG A 224 -9.54 9.82 11.21
N GLU A 225 -10.61 10.23 11.88
CA GLU A 225 -10.93 9.82 13.27
C GLU A 225 -11.07 8.29 13.41
N ASP A 226 -11.33 7.59 12.30
CA ASP A 226 -11.39 6.15 12.25
C ASP A 226 -10.01 5.45 12.19
N SER A 227 -8.93 6.22 12.01
CA SER A 227 -7.54 5.78 11.96
C SER A 227 -6.96 5.52 13.34
N VAL A 228 -6.25 4.40 13.50
CA VAL A 228 -5.47 4.10 14.72
C VAL A 228 -4.43 5.18 15.01
N TYR A 229 -3.82 5.74 13.97
CA TYR A 229 -2.80 6.78 14.12
C TYR A 229 -3.37 8.01 14.82
N TRP A 230 -4.47 8.55 14.30
CA TRP A 230 -5.07 9.77 14.85
C TRP A 230 -5.66 9.54 16.22
N ARG A 231 -6.27 8.37 16.47
CA ARG A 231 -6.75 8.02 17.83
C ARG A 231 -5.63 7.98 18.86
N ALA A 232 -4.47 7.43 18.51
CA ALA A 232 -3.31 7.38 19.39
C ALA A 232 -2.77 8.78 19.65
N TYR A 233 -2.55 9.56 18.58
CA TYR A 233 -2.06 10.93 18.68
C TYR A 233 -2.96 11.83 19.52
N ASP A 234 -4.27 11.83 19.27
CA ASP A 234 -5.24 12.67 19.99
C ASP A 234 -5.33 12.30 21.50
N ARG A 235 -4.85 11.12 21.89
CA ARG A 235 -4.78 10.66 23.28
C ARG A 235 -3.39 10.83 23.92
N GLY A 236 -2.46 11.48 23.22
CA GLY A 236 -1.13 11.82 23.74
C GLY A 236 -0.08 10.72 23.61
N ALA A 237 -0.24 9.79 22.67
CA ALA A 237 0.83 8.85 22.33
C ALA A 237 2.05 9.59 21.74
N LEU A 238 3.25 9.09 22.02
CA LEU A 238 4.52 9.67 21.54
C LEU A 238 4.98 9.10 20.20
N GLY A 239 4.46 7.95 19.82
CA GLY A 239 4.77 7.27 18.56
C GLY A 239 3.97 5.99 18.40
N LEU A 240 4.09 5.35 17.23
CA LEU A 240 3.41 4.09 16.94
C LEU A 240 4.35 3.01 16.41
N ILE A 241 4.05 1.77 16.78
CA ILE A 241 4.57 0.55 16.17
C ILE A 241 3.37 -0.18 15.55
N LEU A 242 3.44 -0.40 14.25
CA LEU A 242 2.34 -0.87 13.42
C LEU A 242 2.66 -2.27 12.89
N ILE A 243 2.04 -3.29 13.47
CA ILE A 243 2.28 -4.69 13.13
C ILE A 243 1.55 -5.02 11.84
N LEU A 244 2.27 -5.46 10.82
CA LEU A 244 1.72 -5.91 9.54
C LEU A 244 1.11 -7.31 9.65
N LYS A 245 0.17 -7.50 10.59
CA LYS A 245 -0.41 -8.78 11.01
C LYS A 245 -0.97 -9.61 9.87
N ASP A 246 -1.69 -8.96 8.96
CA ASP A 246 -2.41 -9.64 7.88
C ASP A 246 -1.56 -9.79 6.62
N TYR A 247 -0.28 -9.40 6.63
CA TYR A 247 0.58 -9.57 5.46
C TYR A 247 0.84 -11.05 5.14
N PRO A 248 0.99 -11.41 3.85
CA PRO A 248 1.29 -12.78 3.43
C PRO A 248 2.66 -13.29 3.91
N SER A 249 3.58 -12.40 4.25
CA SER A 249 4.96 -12.70 4.67
C SER A 249 5.39 -11.82 5.84
N ASN A 250 6.56 -12.08 6.41
CA ASN A 250 7.12 -11.29 7.51
C ASN A 250 7.79 -9.97 7.06
N ILE A 251 7.32 -9.36 5.98
CA ILE A 251 7.90 -8.08 5.56
C ILE A 251 7.54 -6.99 6.57
N ASN A 252 8.48 -6.08 6.80
CA ASN A 252 8.28 -4.85 7.56
C ASN A 252 8.24 -3.62 6.65
N SER A 253 8.71 -3.75 5.40
CA SER A 253 9.01 -2.65 4.48
C SER A 253 7.80 -2.08 3.74
N HIS A 254 6.62 -2.09 4.36
CA HIS A 254 5.44 -1.46 3.76
C HIS A 254 5.68 0.05 3.59
N TRP A 255 5.61 0.50 2.34
CA TRP A 255 5.74 1.91 2.00
C TRP A 255 4.33 2.50 1.89
N GLY A 256 3.86 3.22 2.91
CA GLY A 256 2.51 3.79 2.95
C GLY A 256 2.19 4.44 4.31
N PRO A 257 0.99 5.03 4.47
CA PRO A 257 -0.07 5.20 3.46
C PRO A 257 0.28 6.26 2.39
N TYR A 258 -0.21 6.07 1.16
CA TYR A 258 0.02 6.97 0.01
C TYR A 258 -0.91 8.18 0.01
N ASP A 259 -0.77 9.02 1.02
CA ASP A 259 -1.76 10.04 1.31
C ASP A 259 -1.21 11.48 1.29
N GLY A 260 0.12 11.63 1.23
CA GLY A 260 0.80 12.93 1.17
C GLY A 260 0.68 13.76 2.45
N VAL A 261 0.01 13.24 3.49
CA VAL A 261 -0.27 13.98 4.73
C VAL A 261 0.85 13.74 5.72
N MET A 262 1.55 14.80 6.09
CA MET A 262 2.49 14.81 7.21
C MET A 262 1.77 14.59 8.52
N LYS A 263 2.16 13.52 9.22
CA LYS A 263 1.61 13.15 10.50
C LYS A 263 2.59 13.54 11.61
N PRO A 264 2.11 14.03 12.77
CA PRO A 264 2.94 14.76 13.74
C PRO A 264 3.92 13.91 14.56
N ILE A 265 3.63 12.63 14.80
CA ILE A 265 4.45 11.72 15.61
C ILE A 265 5.05 10.60 14.76
N PRO A 266 6.21 10.04 15.15
CA PRO A 266 6.85 8.94 14.42
C PRO A 266 5.99 7.68 14.43
N ALA A 267 6.11 6.88 13.38
CA ALA A 267 5.60 5.53 13.37
C ALA A 267 6.48 4.59 12.53
N LEU A 268 6.58 3.34 12.99
CA LEU A 268 7.31 2.28 12.30
C LEU A 268 6.38 1.10 12.03
N PHE A 269 6.52 0.48 10.87
CA PHE A 269 5.98 -0.86 10.58
C PHE A 269 6.94 -1.94 11.06
N VAL A 270 6.37 -3.03 11.56
CA VAL A 270 7.10 -4.26 11.92
C VAL A 270 6.45 -5.47 11.27
N GLY A 271 7.25 -6.52 11.07
CA GLY A 271 6.80 -7.77 10.50
C GLY A 271 5.72 -8.44 11.35
N LYS A 272 4.93 -9.31 10.71
CA LYS A 272 3.86 -10.07 11.35
C LYS A 272 4.36 -10.89 12.55
N TYR A 273 5.46 -11.62 12.37
CA TYR A 273 6.00 -12.54 13.37
C TYR A 273 6.77 -11.76 14.44
N ASP A 274 7.58 -10.78 14.05
CA ASP A 274 8.28 -9.90 15.00
C ASP A 274 7.26 -9.20 15.90
N GLY A 275 6.16 -8.70 15.31
CA GLY A 275 5.09 -8.06 16.06
C GLY A 275 4.34 -8.97 17.04
N ILE A 276 4.32 -10.30 16.84
CA ILE A 276 3.73 -11.22 17.82
C ILE A 276 4.54 -11.18 19.12
N GLU A 277 5.86 -11.18 19.03
CA GLU A 277 6.75 -11.10 20.20
C GLU A 277 6.57 -9.77 20.94
N ILE A 278 6.42 -8.66 20.20
CA ILE A 278 6.20 -7.32 20.78
C ILE A 278 4.90 -7.23 21.58
N ARG A 279 3.86 -8.00 21.24
CA ARG A 279 2.58 -7.97 21.96
C ARG A 279 2.67 -8.55 23.36
N GLU A 280 3.63 -9.45 23.59
CA GLU A 280 3.78 -10.20 24.84
C GLU A 280 4.73 -9.51 25.83
N ILE A 281 5.34 -8.38 25.44
CA ILE A 281 6.24 -7.54 26.25
C ILE A 281 5.45 -6.41 26.92
#